data_AF-A0A8J3Z2D1-F1
#
_entry.id   AF-A0A8J3Z2D1-F1
#
_cell.length_a   1.000
_cell.length_b   1.000
_cell.length_c   1.000
_cell.angle_alpha   90.00
_cell.angle_beta   90.00
_cell.angle_gamma   90.00
#
_symmetry.space_group_name_H-M   'P 1'
#
loop_
_entity.id
_entity.type
_entity.pdbx_description
1 polymer ?
#
loop_
_entity_poly.entity_id
_entity_poly.type
_entity_poly.pdbx_seq_one_letter_code
_entity_poly.pdbx_strand_id
1 'polypeptide(L)'
;MQPNGQLDMETATRLQAALDGLIEAGRTRIVVDLGRLTFCDSIGLSTLVVAGRTCEAAGGFLRLARPNAFLLNLLTVVGVRDALHVYDSVEAACK
;
A
#
# COMPACT_ATOMS: atom_id res chain seq x y z
N MET A 1 -7.39 4.59 -1.31
CA MET A 1 -7.69 4.40 0.13
C MET A 1 -6.71 5.22 0.96
N GLN A 2 -7.08 5.73 2.14
CA GLN A 2 -6.20 6.53 3.01
C GLN A 2 -6.20 5.96 4.46
N PRO A 3 -5.27 5.06 4.83
CA PRO A 3 -5.11 4.64 6.22
C PRO A 3 -4.59 5.81 7.09
N ASN A 4 -5.11 5.92 8.32
CA ASN A 4 -4.69 6.96 9.29
C ASN A 4 -3.94 6.33 10.46
N GLY A 5 -2.90 7.01 10.97
CA GLY A 5 -2.21 6.61 12.20
C GLY A 5 -1.14 5.55 11.95
N GLN A 6 -1.34 4.33 12.45
CA GLN A 6 -0.35 3.26 12.39
C GLN A 6 -0.84 2.12 11.49
N LEU A 7 0.08 1.52 10.72
CA LEU A 7 -0.17 0.26 10.03
C LEU A 7 0.52 -0.87 10.81
N ASP A 8 -0.21 -1.41 11.78
CA ASP A 8 0.15 -2.55 12.62
C ASP A 8 -0.65 -3.81 12.24
N MET A 9 -0.43 -4.92 12.92
CA MET A 9 -1.18 -6.19 12.76
C MET A 9 -2.71 -6.01 12.58
N GLU A 10 -3.33 -5.25 13.46
CA GLU A 10 -4.79 -5.08 13.46
C GLU A 10 -5.24 -4.27 12.23
N THR A 11 -4.55 -3.15 11.98
CA THR A 11 -4.87 -2.24 10.88
C THR A 11 -4.53 -2.85 9.52
N ALA A 12 -3.47 -3.66 9.46
CA ALA A 12 -3.06 -4.44 8.29
C ALA A 12 -4.12 -5.48 7.92
N THR A 13 -4.68 -6.20 8.90
CA THR A 13 -5.76 -7.15 8.64
C THR A 13 -7.00 -6.47 8.04
N ARG A 14 -7.37 -5.30 8.57
CA ARG A 14 -8.48 -4.49 8.04
C ARG A 14 -8.19 -3.94 6.65
N LEU A 15 -6.95 -3.51 6.40
CA LEU A 15 -6.50 -3.06 5.08
C LEU A 15 -6.58 -4.19 4.06
N GLN A 16 -6.10 -5.38 4.42
CA GLN A 16 -6.15 -6.56 3.56
C GLN A 16 -7.59 -6.89 3.16
N ALA A 17 -8.50 -7.01 4.14
CA ALA A 17 -9.91 -7.30 3.87
C ALA A 17 -10.57 -6.24 2.97
N ALA A 18 -10.23 -4.96 3.14
CA ALA A 18 -10.72 -3.89 2.28
C ALA A 18 -10.17 -3.99 0.85
N LEU A 19 -8.90 -4.36 0.69
CA LEU A 19 -8.27 -4.56 -0.62
C LEU A 19 -8.86 -5.77 -1.34
N ASP A 20 -9.04 -6.88 -0.64
CA ASP A 20 -9.64 -8.09 -1.19
C ASP A 20 -11.07 -7.83 -1.66
N GLY A 21 -11.90 -7.15 -0.86
CA GLY A 21 -13.25 -6.78 -1.28
C GLY A 21 -13.30 -5.85 -2.50
N LEU A 22 -12.30 -4.97 -2.67
CA LEU A 22 -12.18 -4.16 -3.88
C LEU A 22 -11.80 -5.01 -5.09
N ILE A 23 -10.84 -5.91 -4.93
CA ILE A 23 -10.37 -6.81 -6.01
C ILE A 23 -11.50 -7.75 -6.45
N GLU A 24 -12.24 -8.34 -5.52
CA GLU A 24 -13.43 -9.17 -5.80
C GLU A 24 -14.52 -8.39 -6.54
N ALA A 25 -14.67 -7.10 -6.25
CA ALA A 25 -15.57 -6.19 -6.98
C ALA A 25 -15.00 -5.72 -8.34
N GLY A 26 -13.89 -6.29 -8.81
CA GLY A 26 -13.22 -5.95 -10.08
C GLY A 26 -12.42 -4.65 -10.04
N ARG A 27 -12.20 -4.05 -8.86
CA ARG A 27 -11.42 -2.82 -8.68
C ARG A 27 -9.96 -3.18 -8.40
N THR A 28 -9.21 -3.44 -9.46
CA THR A 28 -7.83 -3.95 -9.37
C THR A 28 -6.75 -2.88 -9.47
N ARG A 29 -7.10 -1.62 -9.78
CA ARG A 29 -6.19 -0.47 -9.82
C ARG A 29 -6.36 0.38 -8.56
N ILE A 30 -5.48 0.19 -7.59
CA ILE A 30 -5.62 0.75 -6.25
C ILE A 30 -4.44 1.66 -5.94
N VAL A 31 -4.73 2.86 -5.45
CA VAL A 31 -3.75 3.78 -4.85
C VAL A 31 -3.98 3.85 -3.35
N VAL A 32 -2.93 3.59 -2.58
CA VAL A 32 -2.91 3.74 -1.12
C VAL A 32 -2.14 5.00 -0.76
N ASP A 33 -2.82 5.94 -0.12
CA ASP A 33 -2.27 7.21 0.30
C ASP A 33 -1.71 7.08 1.72
N LEU A 34 -0.39 7.15 1.83
CA LEU A 34 0.35 6.99 3.07
C LEU A 34 0.57 8.32 3.81
N GLY A 35 0.05 9.44 3.29
CA GLY A 35 0.31 10.77 3.85
C GLY A 35 -0.19 10.99 5.28
N ARG A 36 -1.04 10.08 5.79
CA ARG A 36 -1.58 10.11 7.16
C ARG A 36 -1.07 8.96 8.03
N LEU A 37 -0.20 8.11 7.51
CA LEU A 37 0.48 7.09 8.29
C LEU A 37 1.72 7.69 8.95
N THR A 38 1.87 7.44 10.24
CA THR A 38 3.02 7.83 11.05
C THR A 38 3.92 6.64 11.36
N PHE A 39 3.43 5.41 11.21
CA PHE A 39 4.16 4.18 11.49
C PHE A 39 3.70 3.01 10.61
N CYS A 40 4.60 2.09 10.31
CA CYS A 40 4.32 0.81 9.65
C CYS A 40 5.30 -0.23 10.19
N ASP A 41 4.80 -1.37 10.66
CA ASP A 41 5.63 -2.51 11.05
C ASP A 41 5.92 -3.43 9.86
N SER A 42 6.64 -4.53 10.10
CA SER A 42 6.96 -5.54 9.08
C SER A 42 5.72 -6.24 8.55
N ILE A 43 4.64 -6.29 9.33
CA ILE A 43 3.42 -7.02 9.00
C ILE A 43 2.57 -6.15 8.07
N GLY A 44 2.34 -4.89 8.42
CA GLY A 44 1.72 -3.90 7.55
C GLY A 44 2.42 -3.80 6.21
N LEU A 45 3.74 -3.88 6.20
CA LEU A 45 4.50 -3.85 4.97
C LEU A 45 4.32 -5.13 4.13
N SER A 46 4.37 -6.29 4.78
CA SER A 46 4.14 -7.58 4.10
C SER A 46 2.73 -7.66 3.51
N THR A 47 1.73 -7.12 4.22
CA THR A 47 0.36 -7.01 3.73
C THR A 47 0.27 -6.16 2.46
N LEU A 48 0.93 -5.00 2.42
CA LEU A 48 0.96 -4.16 1.21
C LEU A 48 1.58 -4.91 0.02
N VAL A 49 2.68 -5.64 0.25
CA VAL A 49 3.36 -6.44 -0.78
C VAL A 49 2.45 -7.56 -1.31
N VAL A 50 1.80 -8.30 -0.42
CA VAL A 50 0.86 -9.37 -0.80
C VAL A 50 -0.30 -8.80 -1.62
N ALA A 51 -0.93 -7.73 -1.14
CA ALA A 51 -2.03 -7.10 -1.86
C ALA A 51 -1.61 -6.54 -3.22
N GLY A 52 -0.39 -6.02 -3.35
CA GLY A 52 0.17 -5.61 -4.64
C GLY A 52 0.26 -6.76 -5.63
N ARG A 53 0.80 -7.90 -5.20
CA ARG A 53 0.83 -9.11 -6.02
C ARG A 53 -0.56 -9.61 -6.39
N THR A 54 -1.53 -9.54 -5.48
CA THR A 54 -2.91 -9.92 -5.77
C THR A 54 -3.55 -8.99 -6.82
N CYS A 55 -3.32 -7.67 -6.72
CA CYS A 55 -3.79 -6.71 -7.72
C CYS A 55 -3.17 -6.98 -9.09
N GLU A 56 -1.86 -7.24 -9.14
CA GLU A 56 -1.13 -7.59 -10.37
C GLU A 56 -1.66 -8.88 -11.00
N ALA A 57 -1.87 -9.93 -10.20
CA ALA A 57 -2.44 -11.20 -10.65
C ALA A 57 -3.86 -11.02 -11.22
N ALA A 58 -4.62 -10.04 -10.72
CA ALA A 58 -5.94 -9.66 -11.22
C ALA A 58 -5.88 -8.65 -12.40
N GLY A 59 -4.69 -8.38 -12.97
CA GLY A 59 -4.50 -7.50 -14.13
C GLY A 59 -4.53 -6.01 -13.82
N GLY A 60 -4.34 -5.63 -12.56
CA GLY A 60 -4.28 -4.24 -12.09
C GLY A 60 -2.95 -3.89 -11.44
N PHE A 61 -2.98 -2.99 -10.45
CA PHE A 61 -1.82 -2.57 -9.69
C PHE A 61 -2.22 -2.10 -8.29
N LEU A 62 -1.28 -2.20 -7.36
CA LEU A 62 -1.30 -1.44 -6.11
C LEU A 62 -0.12 -0.47 -6.12
N ARG A 63 -0.40 0.82 -5.89
CA ARG A 63 0.62 1.87 -5.84
C ARG A 63 0.53 2.63 -4.53
N LEU A 64 1.68 3.08 -4.04
CA LEU A 64 1.78 3.86 -2.81
C LEU A 64 1.99 5.34 -3.15
N ALA A 65 1.28 6.23 -2.46
CA ALA A 65 1.38 7.67 -2.67
C ALA A 65 1.70 8.40 -1.36
N ARG A 66 2.48 9.49 -1.44
CA ARG A 66 2.81 10.40 -0.32
C ARG A 66 3.38 9.70 0.93
N PRO A 67 4.32 8.76 0.82
CA PRO A 67 5.01 8.27 2.01
C PRO A 67 5.77 9.40 2.70
N ASN A 68 5.76 9.41 4.03
CA ASN A 68 6.65 10.28 4.79
C ASN A 68 8.11 9.77 4.70
N ALA A 69 9.09 10.57 5.14
CA ALA A 69 10.51 10.21 5.06
C ALA A 69 10.87 8.90 5.80
N PHE A 70 10.21 8.63 6.93
CA PHE A 70 10.40 7.39 7.69
C PHE A 70 9.93 6.17 6.89
N LEU A 71 8.73 6.24 6.30
CA LEU A 71 8.17 5.18 5.47
C LEU A 71 8.98 4.98 4.20
N LEU A 72 9.43 6.04 3.54
CA LEU A 72 10.33 5.94 2.38
C LEU A 72 11.61 5.18 2.74
N ASN A 73 12.26 5.55 3.85
CA ASN A 73 13.46 4.87 4.30
C ASN A 73 13.18 3.39 4.63
N LEU A 74 12.08 3.09 5.33
CA LEU A 74 11.67 1.72 5.65
C LEU A 74 11.45 0.89 4.38
N LEU A 75 10.72 1.42 3.39
CA LEU A 75 10.47 0.74 2.11
C LEU A 75 11.75 0.46 1.33
N THR A 76 12.71 1.39 1.37
CA THR A 76 14.04 1.23 0.76
C THR A 76 14.88 0.20 1.50
N VAL A 77 14.93 0.23 2.84
CA VAL A 77 15.70 -0.74 3.64
C VAL A 77 15.18 -2.16 3.48
N VAL A 78 13.86 -2.34 3.41
CA VAL A 78 13.24 -3.66 3.22
C VAL A 78 13.30 -4.11 1.75
N GLY A 79 13.64 -3.22 0.82
CA GLY A 79 13.81 -3.54 -0.60
C GLY A 79 12.50 -3.77 -1.36
N VAL A 80 11.38 -3.24 -0.86
CA VAL A 80 10.04 -3.44 -1.44
C VAL A 80 9.51 -2.20 -2.14
N ARG A 81 10.28 -1.11 -2.14
CA ARG A 81 9.94 0.13 -2.82
C ARG A 81 9.61 -0.07 -4.31
N ASP A 82 10.41 -0.87 -5.00
CA ASP A 82 10.23 -1.10 -6.44
C ASP A 82 9.01 -2.00 -6.72
N ALA A 83 8.79 -3.02 -5.89
CA ALA A 83 7.63 -3.90 -6.00
C ALA A 83 6.30 -3.15 -5.78
N LEU A 84 6.30 -2.15 -4.90
CA LEU A 84 5.09 -1.42 -4.51
C LEU A 84 4.84 -0.13 -5.30
N HIS A 85 5.72 0.23 -6.23
CA HIS A 85 5.62 1.43 -7.07
C HIS A 85 5.21 2.69 -6.28
N VAL A 86 6.21 3.33 -5.68
CA VAL A 86 6.02 4.45 -4.74
C VAL A 86 6.12 5.80 -5.44
N TYR A 87 5.13 6.67 -5.20
CA TYR A 87 5.02 8.00 -5.81
C TYR A 87 4.91 9.10 -4.74
N ASP A 88 5.36 10.30 -5.08
CA ASP A 88 5.33 11.46 -4.19
C ASP A 88 3.92 12.06 -4.04
N SER A 89 2.98 11.74 -4.92
CA SER A 89 1.60 12.24 -4.89
C SER A 89 0.57 11.21 -5.37
N VAL A 90 -0.70 11.39 -4.98
CA VAL A 90 -1.81 10.53 -5.42
C VAL A 90 -2.04 10.73 -6.92
N GLU A 91 -1.90 11.96 -7.40
CA GLU A 91 -2.04 12.31 -8.81
C GLU A 91 -0.99 11.59 -9.67
N ALA A 92 0.25 11.48 -9.19
CA ALA A 92 1.29 10.72 -9.88
C ALA A 92 1.01 9.22 -9.87
N ALA A 93 0.50 8.69 -8.75
CA ALA A 93 0.14 7.27 -8.64
C ALA A 93 -1.07 6.86 -9.49
N CYS A 94 -1.95 7.79 -9.85
CA CYS A 94 -3.12 7.51 -10.70
C CYS A 94 -2.84 7.54 -12.21
N LYS A 95 -1.66 8.03 -12.64
CA LYS A 95 -1.26 8.11 -14.06
C LYS A 95 -0.80 6.76 -14.58
#